data_AF-A0A7J5WBW9-F1
#
_entry.id   AF-A0A7J5WBW9-F1
#
_cell.length_a   1.000
_cell.length_b   1.000
_cell.length_c   1.000
_cell.angle_alpha   90.00
_cell.angle_beta   90.00
_cell.angle_gamma   90.00
#
_symmetry.space_group_name_H-M   'P 1'
#
loop_
_entity.id
_entity.type
_entity.pdbx_description
1 polymer ?
#
loop_
_entity_poly.entity_id
_entity_poly.type
_entity_poly.pdbx_seq_one_letter_code
_entity_poly.pdbx_strand_id
1 'polypeptide(L)'
;MRWEILVYTFGSIAALSLLVWFGVHQATRVRRMIALWAQANNYEIVNLYAPMDDDSPDFPFTWGYTRLSVVCSVSLRGPDGVERLAWLDCGGALNSGLLWDRISVHWRDS
;
A
#
# COMPACT_ATOMS: atom_id res chain seq x y z
N MET A 1 38.65 -9.66 -18.49
CA MET A 1 38.10 -10.02 -17.15
C MET A 1 37.72 -8.84 -16.25
N ARG A 2 38.28 -7.62 -16.38
CA ARG A 2 37.95 -6.47 -15.48
C ARG A 2 36.72 -5.63 -15.87
N TRP A 3 36.31 -5.60 -17.13
CA TRP A 3 35.22 -4.72 -17.59
C TRP A 3 33.83 -5.32 -17.33
N GLU A 4 33.69 -6.64 -17.42
CA GLU A 4 32.43 -7.35 -17.16
C GLU A 4 31.99 -7.17 -15.70
N ILE A 5 32.93 -7.26 -14.74
CA ILE A 5 32.66 -7.06 -13.31
C ILE A 5 32.14 -5.65 -13.02
N LEU A 6 32.65 -4.63 -13.73
CA LEU A 6 32.15 -3.26 -13.61
C LEU A 6 30.73 -3.14 -14.15
N VAL A 7 30.44 -3.71 -15.32
CA VAL A 7 29.08 -3.70 -15.88
C VAL A 7 28.07 -4.39 -14.96
N TYR A 8 28.42 -5.55 -14.40
CA TYR A 8 27.54 -6.26 -13.47
C TYR A 8 27.33 -5.52 -12.16
N THR A 9 28.38 -4.93 -11.58
CA THR A 9 28.24 -4.18 -10.31
C THR A 9 27.43 -2.90 -10.50
N PHE A 10 27.72 -2.10 -11.54
CA PHE A 10 26.93 -0.90 -11.83
C PHE A 10 25.49 -1.23 -12.22
N GLY A 11 25.26 -2.26 -13.05
CA GLY A 11 23.93 -2.71 -13.42
C GLY A 11 23.12 -3.21 -12.22
N SER A 12 23.74 -3.95 -11.30
CA SER A 12 23.08 -4.45 -10.09
C SER A 12 22.72 -3.32 -9.13
N ILE A 13 23.61 -2.34 -8.94
CA ILE A 13 23.34 -1.17 -8.11
C ILE A 13 22.19 -0.35 -8.69
N ALA A 14 22.17 -0.13 -10.00
CA ALA A 14 21.08 0.59 -10.66
C ALA A 14 19.74 -0.15 -10.51
N ALA A 15 19.73 -1.47 -10.71
CA ALA A 15 18.53 -2.29 -10.53
C ALA A 15 18.00 -2.25 -9.09
N LEU A 16 18.88 -2.41 -8.08
CA LEU A 16 18.51 -2.30 -6.67
C LEU A 16 17.97 -0.90 -6.33
N SER A 17 18.61 0.14 -6.85
CA SER A 17 18.17 1.53 -6.64
C SER A 17 16.79 1.77 -7.23
N LEU A 18 16.51 1.22 -8.42
CA LEU A 18 15.19 1.29 -9.04
C LEU A 18 14.13 0.53 -8.24
N LEU A 19 14.44 -0.65 -7.70
CA LEU A 19 13.52 -1.41 -6.85
C LEU A 19 13.19 -0.65 -5.56
N VAL A 20 14.20 -0.09 -4.89
CA VAL A 20 14.01 0.73 -3.68
C VAL A 20 13.19 1.98 -4.02
N TRP A 21 13.55 2.69 -5.08
CA TRP A 21 12.83 3.88 -5.53
C TRP A 21 11.36 3.56 -5.84
N PHE A 22 11.11 2.47 -6.56
CA PHE A 22 9.77 2.02 -6.90
C PHE A 22 8.98 1.69 -5.63
N GLY A 23 9.56 0.94 -4.68
CA GLY A 23 8.93 0.65 -3.40
C GLY A 23 8.55 1.91 -2.59
N VAL A 24 9.48 2.86 -2.46
CA VAL A 24 9.24 4.14 -1.77
C VAL A 24 8.18 4.98 -2.49
N HIS A 25 8.20 5.01 -3.82
CA HIS A 25 7.24 5.75 -4.62
C HIS A 25 5.83 5.19 -4.43
N GLN A 26 5.65 3.87 -4.50
CA GLN A 26 4.36 3.23 -4.28
C GLN A 26 3.85 3.47 -2.84
N ALA A 27 4.71 3.31 -1.83
CA ALA A 27 4.33 3.55 -0.44
C ALA A 27 3.86 5.00 -0.21
N THR A 28 4.55 5.97 -0.83
CA THR A 28 4.19 7.39 -0.73
C THR A 28 2.85 7.68 -1.40
N ARG A 29 2.61 7.09 -2.58
CA ARG A 29 1.32 7.22 -3.28
C ARG A 29 0.18 6.67 -2.44
N VAL A 30 0.34 5.46 -1.89
CA VAL A 30 -0.69 4.82 -1.05
C VAL A 30 -1.03 5.68 0.16
N ARG A 31 -0.03 6.16 0.90
CA ARG A 31 -0.23 7.08 2.04
C ARG A 31 -1.03 8.31 1.64
N ARG A 32 -0.72 8.90 0.48
CA ARG A 32 -1.43 10.09 -0.02
C ARG A 32 -2.89 9.79 -0.35
N MET A 33 -3.18 8.65 -0.99
CA MET A 33 -4.56 8.27 -1.31
C MET A 33 -5.37 8.06 -0.03
N ILE A 34 -4.81 7.36 0.96
CA ILE A 34 -5.47 7.13 2.25
C ILE A 34 -5.73 8.45 2.98
N ALA A 35 -4.76 9.37 2.99
CA ALA A 35 -4.93 10.69 3.58
C ALA A 35 -6.04 11.50 2.91
N LEU A 36 -6.09 11.52 1.58
CA LEU A 36 -7.14 12.20 0.82
C LEU A 36 -8.52 11.59 1.07
N TRP A 37 -8.59 10.25 1.12
CA TRP A 37 -9.85 9.56 1.43
C TRP A 37 -10.31 9.85 2.86
N ALA A 38 -9.43 9.78 3.85
CA ALA A 38 -9.75 10.05 5.24
C ALA A 38 -10.23 11.51 5.41
N GLN A 39 -9.53 12.45 4.80
CA GLN A 39 -9.92 13.86 4.79
C GLN A 39 -11.29 14.08 4.15
N ALA A 40 -11.56 13.45 2.99
CA ALA A 40 -12.84 13.57 2.31
C ALA A 40 -14.03 12.99 3.10
N ASN A 41 -13.75 12.04 4.00
CA ASN A 41 -14.77 11.35 4.80
C ASN A 41 -14.81 11.80 6.27
N ASN A 42 -14.08 12.87 6.65
CA ASN A 42 -13.98 13.38 8.02
C ASN A 42 -13.43 12.35 9.03
N TYR A 43 -12.47 11.53 8.60
CA TYR A 43 -11.71 10.65 9.49
C TYR A 43 -10.31 11.21 9.75
N GLU A 44 -9.85 11.08 10.99
CA GLU A 44 -8.46 11.30 11.38
C GLU A 44 -7.71 9.95 11.33
N ILE A 45 -6.55 9.92 10.68
CA ILE A 45 -5.69 8.73 10.66
C ILE A 45 -4.89 8.71 11.96
N VAL A 46 -5.24 7.81 12.87
CA VAL A 46 -4.52 7.61 14.14
C VAL A 46 -3.27 6.79 13.91
N ASN A 47 -3.40 5.70 13.15
CA ASN A 47 -2.26 4.84 12.83
C ASN A 47 -2.42 4.18 11.47
N LEU A 48 -1.29 3.98 10.77
CA LEU A 48 -1.27 3.37 9.44
C LEU A 48 -0.30 2.19 9.43
N TYR A 49 -0.84 1.00 9.34
CA TYR A 49 -0.13 -0.27 9.28
C TYR A 49 -0.13 -0.76 7.82
N ALA A 50 0.86 -0.31 7.08
CA ALA A 50 0.99 -0.56 5.64
C ALA A 50 2.38 -1.11 5.28
N PRO A 51 2.50 -1.93 4.22
CA PRO A 51 1.46 -2.81 3.64
C PRO A 51 1.31 -4.10 4.47
N MET A 52 0.11 -4.67 4.52
CA MET A 52 -0.07 -6.01 5.08
C MET A 52 0.40 -7.06 4.08
N ASP A 53 1.13 -8.06 4.59
CA ASP A 53 1.51 -9.24 3.81
C ASP A 53 0.31 -10.16 3.64
N ASP A 54 0.22 -10.83 2.49
CA ASP A 54 -0.90 -11.76 2.23
C ASP A 54 -0.92 -12.87 3.28
N ASP A 55 0.24 -13.38 3.72
CA ASP A 55 0.34 -14.39 4.78
C ASP A 55 -0.08 -13.94 6.20
N SER A 56 -0.54 -12.69 6.40
CA SER A 56 -1.03 -12.25 7.71
C SER A 56 -2.33 -12.99 8.09
N PRO A 57 -2.47 -13.52 9.33
CA PRO A 57 -3.70 -14.18 9.77
C PRO A 57 -4.92 -13.23 9.79
N ASP A 58 -4.66 -11.92 9.87
CA ASP A 58 -5.65 -10.85 9.82
C ASP A 58 -5.87 -10.33 8.38
N PHE A 59 -5.26 -10.96 7.36
CA PHE A 59 -5.42 -10.54 5.98
C PHE A 59 -6.81 -10.91 5.48
N PRO A 60 -7.57 -9.97 4.92
CA PRO A 60 -8.93 -10.23 4.47
C PRO A 60 -8.96 -10.99 3.12
N PHE A 61 -8.50 -12.26 3.12
CA PHE A 61 -8.36 -13.11 1.93
C PHE A 61 -9.62 -13.33 1.10
N THR A 62 -10.81 -13.09 1.66
CA THR A 62 -12.10 -13.48 1.06
C THR A 62 -12.73 -12.43 0.14
N TRP A 63 -12.13 -11.24 -0.02
CA TRP A 63 -12.80 -10.11 -0.70
C TRP A 63 -12.52 -9.97 -2.21
N GLY A 64 -12.09 -11.04 -2.88
CA GLY A 64 -11.86 -10.99 -4.33
C GLY A 64 -10.66 -10.14 -4.72
N TYR A 65 -9.67 -10.05 -3.82
CA TYR A 65 -8.40 -9.39 -4.09
C TYR A 65 -7.72 -9.97 -5.32
N THR A 66 -7.41 -9.12 -6.29
CA THR A 66 -6.33 -9.43 -7.22
C THR A 66 -5.01 -9.42 -6.46
N ARG A 67 -4.16 -10.44 -6.62
CA ARG A 67 -2.82 -10.59 -6.00
C ARG A 67 -1.87 -9.38 -6.06
N LEU A 68 -2.27 -8.30 -6.71
CA LEU A 68 -1.47 -7.11 -6.95
C LEU A 68 -2.02 -5.87 -6.21
N SER A 69 -3.10 -6.02 -5.43
CA SER A 69 -3.68 -4.96 -4.60
C SER A 69 -2.86 -4.68 -3.35
N VAL A 70 -2.67 -3.39 -3.04
CA VAL A 70 -2.05 -2.99 -1.78
C VAL A 70 -3.11 -2.83 -0.71
N VAL A 71 -3.10 -3.75 0.26
CA VAL A 71 -3.99 -3.70 1.42
C VAL A 71 -3.26 -3.08 2.59
N CYS A 72 -3.87 -2.07 3.19
CA CYS A 72 -3.36 -1.41 4.40
C CYS A 72 -4.35 -1.59 5.54
N SER A 73 -3.85 -1.90 6.73
CA SER A 73 -4.64 -1.74 7.95
C SER A 73 -4.45 -0.33 8.47
N VAL A 74 -5.53 0.30 8.89
CA VAL A 74 -5.53 1.67 9.37
C VAL A 74 -6.42 1.76 10.60
N SER A 75 -5.96 2.51 11.58
CA SER A 75 -6.79 2.98 12.68
C SER A 75 -7.28 4.39 12.36
N LEU A 76 -8.60 4.55 12.30
CA LEU A 76 -9.28 5.78 11.94
C LEU A 76 -10.11 6.25 13.12
N ARG A 77 -10.02 7.54 13.46
CA ARG A 77 -10.93 8.18 14.40
C ARG A 77 -12.00 8.94 13.63
N GLY A 78 -13.26 8.56 13.85
CA GLY A 78 -14.41 9.21 13.24
C GLY A 78 -14.77 10.55 13.89
N PRO A 79 -15.74 11.29 13.32
CA PRO A 79 -16.27 12.52 13.90
C PRO A 79 -17.00 12.30 15.23
N ASP A 80 -17.42 11.07 15.50
CA ASP A 80 -17.94 10.61 16.79
C ASP A 80 -16.84 10.45 17.87
N GLY A 81 -15.57 10.65 17.51
CA GLY A 81 -14.42 10.48 18.38
C GLY A 81 -14.04 9.01 18.63
N VAL A 82 -14.77 8.07 18.00
CA VAL A 82 -14.53 6.63 18.17
C VAL A 82 -13.44 6.19 17.22
N GLU A 83 -12.45 5.50 17.76
CA GLU A 83 -11.40 4.86 16.99
C GLU A 83 -11.87 3.50 16.47
N ARG A 84 -11.69 3.25 15.18
CA ARG A 84 -12.11 2.02 14.50
C ARG A 84 -11.00 1.52 13.60
N LEU A 85 -10.84 0.20 13.57
CA LEU A 85 -9.91 -0.44 12.65
C LEU A 85 -10.60 -0.73 11.32
N ALA A 86 -9.91 -0.38 10.24
CA ALA A 86 -10.35 -0.67 8.89
C ALA A 86 -9.20 -1.25 8.07
N TRP A 87 -9.58 -2.08 7.10
CA TRP A 87 -8.72 -2.48 6.00
C TRP A 87 -9.08 -1.64 4.78
N LEU A 88 -8.07 -1.03 4.17
CA LEU A 88 -8.18 -0.25 2.95
C LEU A 88 -7.52 -1.00 1.82
N ASP A 89 -8.32 -1.41 0.84
CA ASP A 89 -7.81 -1.79 -0.48
C ASP A 89 -7.50 -0.51 -1.25
N CYS A 90 -6.22 -0.28 -1.50
CA CYS A 90 -5.72 0.88 -2.23
C CYS A 90 -5.54 0.59 -3.73
N GLY A 91 -6.13 -0.50 -4.23
CA GLY A 91 -6.03 -0.92 -5.61
C GLY A 91 -4.72 -1.63 -5.93
N GLY A 92 -4.69 -2.26 -7.10
CA GLY A 92 -3.58 -3.11 -7.53
C GLY A 92 -3.28 -3.06 -9.01
N ALA A 93 -2.05 -3.46 -9.36
CA ALA A 93 -1.53 -3.36 -10.72
C ALA A 93 -2.12 -4.41 -11.67
N LEU A 94 -3.37 -4.27 -12.12
CA LEU A 94 -3.87 -5.10 -13.22
C LEU A 94 -3.29 -4.60 -14.56
N ASN A 95 -2.40 -5.39 -15.15
CA ASN A 95 -1.87 -5.33 -16.53
C ASN A 95 -1.26 -4.02 -17.07
N SER A 96 -1.30 -2.89 -16.35
CA SER A 96 -0.84 -1.59 -16.85
C SER A 96 0.08 -0.80 -15.91
N GLY A 97 0.51 -1.39 -14.78
CA GLY A 97 1.50 -0.78 -13.87
C GLY A 97 1.02 0.45 -13.11
N LEU A 98 -0.27 0.78 -13.15
CA LEU A 98 -0.85 1.93 -12.49
C LEU A 98 -1.77 1.45 -11.36
N LEU A 99 -1.52 1.91 -10.13
CA LEU A 99 -2.51 1.90 -9.06
C LEU A 99 -3.74 2.67 -9.56
N TRP A 100 -4.90 2.06 -9.49
CA TRP A 100 -6.16 2.73 -9.81
C TRP A 100 -6.59 3.53 -8.58
N ASP A 101 -7.05 4.77 -8.77
CA ASP A 101 -7.47 5.67 -7.68
C ASP A 101 -8.83 5.25 -7.07
N ARG A 102 -8.97 3.99 -6.67
CA ARG A 102 -10.16 3.48 -5.98
C ARG A 102 -9.73 2.92 -4.63
N ILE A 103 -10.26 3.52 -3.57
CA ILE A 103 -10.16 3.00 -2.21
C ILE A 103 -11.46 2.29 -1.87
N SER A 104 -11.38 1.02 -1.51
CA SER A 104 -12.47 0.31 -0.83
C SER A 104 -12.13 0.09 0.63
N VAL A 105 -13.09 0.42 1.49
CA VAL A 105 -12.92 0.39 2.95
C VAL A 105 -13.76 -0.72 3.50
N HIS A 106 -13.15 -1.50 4.36
CA HIS A 106 -13.82 -2.57 5.08
C HIS A 106 -13.49 -2.45 6.56
N TRP A 107 -14.54 -2.32 7.36
CA TRP A 107 -14.40 -2.19 8.80
C TRP A 107 -14.13 -3.56 9.42
N ARG A 108 -13.27 -3.60 10.44
CA ARG A 108 -12.97 -4.85 11.17
C ARG A 108 -14.09 -5.24 12.14
N ASP A 109 -14.92 -4.28 12.52
CA ASP A 109 -15.95 -4.43 13.55
C ASP A 109 -17.33 -4.85 12.99
N SER A 110 -17.42 -5.22 11.69
CA SER A 110 -18.68 -5.56 11.00
C SER A 110 -18.84 -7.04 10.70
#